data_AF-A0A9Q1LA39-F1
#
_entry.id   AF-A0A9Q1LA39-F1
#
_cell.length_a   1.000
_cell.length_b   1.000
_cell.length_c   1.000
_cell.angle_alpha   90.00
_cell.angle_beta   90.00
_cell.angle_gamma   90.00
#
_symmetry.space_group_name_H-M   'P 1'
#
loop_
_entity.id
_entity.type
_entity.pdbx_description
1 polymer ?
#
loop_
_entity_poly.entity_id
_entity_poly.type
_entity_poly.pdbx_seq_one_letter_code
_entity_poly.pdbx_strand_id
1 'polypeptide(L)'
;MLSLIHFYGYNIPFASVIKFSPLKSKTRAFGFFEGNKSHIKLANMEQERVEERSMDISLKDLSKQLEDFAKVRNWEKYHSPRNLLLAMVGEVGELSQIFQWRGEVDKGLPNWKESDKEHLAEELSDVLLYLIRLADICGIDLGDAAAKKIIKNSIKYPEPKVFEEMF
;
A
#
# COMPACT_ATOMS: atom_id res chain seq x y z
N MET A 1 9.01 6.63 -25.07
CA MET A 1 9.35 5.34 -25.69
C MET A 1 9.07 4.26 -24.65
N LEU A 2 7.81 3.84 -24.54
CA LEU A 2 7.35 2.85 -23.55
C LEU A 2 7.61 1.45 -24.14
N SER A 3 8.45 0.64 -23.50
CA SER A 3 8.69 -0.73 -23.94
C SER A 3 7.47 -1.60 -23.63
N LEU A 4 6.90 -2.19 -24.67
CA LEU A 4 5.92 -3.26 -24.58
C LEU A 4 6.52 -4.45 -23.83
N ILE A 5 5.85 -4.90 -22.76
CA ILE A 5 5.96 -6.29 -22.29
C ILE A 5 4.75 -7.02 -22.86
N HIS A 6 4.98 -7.83 -23.89
CA HIS A 6 3.97 -8.73 -24.47
C HIS A 6 3.78 -9.93 -23.54
N PHE A 7 2.67 -9.99 -22.82
CA PHE A 7 2.20 -11.22 -22.18
C PHE A 7 0.78 -11.56 -22.68
N TYR A 8 0.69 -12.66 -23.43
CA TYR A 8 -0.51 -13.47 -23.71
C TYR A 8 -1.78 -12.78 -24.24
N GLY A 9 -1.85 -12.62 -25.57
CA GLY A 9 -2.91 -13.21 -26.41
C GLY A 9 -4.39 -12.83 -26.20
N TYR A 10 -4.74 -11.95 -25.27
CA TYR A 10 -6.10 -11.46 -25.09
C TYR A 10 -6.10 -9.94 -25.15
N ASN A 11 -6.86 -9.38 -26.11
CA ASN A 11 -7.17 -7.95 -26.21
C ASN A 11 -8.04 -7.52 -25.01
N ILE A 12 -7.43 -7.40 -23.84
CA ILE A 12 -7.98 -6.65 -22.72
C ILE A 12 -7.27 -5.29 -22.77
N PRO A 13 -7.96 -4.19 -23.08
CA PRO A 13 -7.30 -2.90 -23.13
C PRO A 13 -6.67 -2.60 -21.76
N PHE A 14 -5.35 -2.37 -21.75
CA PHE A 14 -4.55 -2.05 -20.55
C PHE A 14 -5.17 -0.89 -19.74
N ALA A 15 -5.92 -0.01 -20.41
CA ALA A 15 -6.69 1.08 -19.81
C ALA A 15 -7.89 0.65 -18.92
N SER A 16 -8.27 -0.63 -18.91
CA SER A 16 -9.38 -1.14 -18.08
C SER A 16 -8.93 -1.46 -16.66
N VAL A 17 -7.65 -1.80 -16.48
CA VAL A 17 -7.04 -2.14 -15.20
C VAL A 17 -6.56 -0.86 -14.48
N ILE A 18 -6.14 0.16 -15.24
CA ILE A 18 -5.68 1.47 -14.73
C ILE A 18 -6.85 2.44 -14.39
N LYS A 19 -8.05 1.93 -14.13
CA LYS A 19 -9.15 2.77 -13.58
C LYS A 19 -9.32 2.61 -12.06
N PHE A 20 -8.37 1.96 -11.41
CA PHE A 20 -8.34 1.81 -9.95
C PHE A 20 -7.46 2.83 -9.22
N SER A 21 -6.83 3.79 -9.94
CA SER A 21 -5.96 4.79 -9.31
C SER A 21 -6.65 6.18 -9.29
N PRO A 22 -7.47 6.52 -8.27
CA PRO A 22 -8.05 7.85 -8.13
C PRO A 22 -7.10 8.87 -7.49
N LEU A 23 -5.80 8.57 -7.30
CA LEU A 23 -4.87 9.50 -6.64
C LEU A 23 -3.97 10.32 -7.58
N LYS A 24 -3.89 9.98 -8.87
CA LYS A 24 -3.01 10.71 -9.80
C LYS A 24 -3.79 11.79 -10.60
N SER A 25 -4.37 12.79 -9.93
CA SER A 25 -4.84 14.04 -10.59
C SER A 25 -4.33 15.31 -9.91
N LYS A 26 -3.36 15.97 -10.54
CA LYS A 26 -2.86 17.32 -10.22
C LYS A 26 -3.99 18.36 -10.16
N THR A 27 -3.96 19.27 -9.18
CA THR A 27 -4.37 20.66 -9.39
C THR A 27 -3.46 21.61 -8.60
N ARG A 28 -2.89 22.56 -9.34
CA ARG A 28 -2.04 23.67 -8.90
C ARG A 28 -2.89 24.94 -8.93
N ALA A 29 -2.60 25.83 -7.98
CA ALA A 29 -3.00 27.24 -7.87
C ALA A 29 -4.39 27.58 -7.31
N PHE A 30 -4.41 28.25 -6.14
CA PHE A 30 -5.22 29.45 -5.94
C PHE A 30 -4.73 30.32 -4.77
N GLY A 31 -4.42 31.59 -5.07
CA GLY A 31 -4.78 32.76 -4.25
C GLY A 31 -4.03 33.04 -2.94
N PHE A 32 -3.02 33.91 -3.01
CA PHE A 32 -2.46 34.68 -1.90
C PHE A 32 -3.42 35.81 -1.50
N PHE A 33 -3.80 35.94 -0.23
CA PHE A 33 -4.31 37.18 0.36
C PHE A 33 -3.91 37.27 1.84
N GLU A 34 -3.17 38.34 2.17
CA GLU A 34 -2.72 38.69 3.52
C GLU A 34 -3.88 39.18 4.40
N GLY A 35 -3.83 38.86 5.70
CA GLY A 35 -4.84 39.33 6.65
C GLY A 35 -4.57 39.02 8.12
N ASN A 36 -3.70 39.82 8.73
CA ASN A 36 -3.71 40.29 10.13
C ASN A 36 -3.43 39.33 11.31
N LYS A 37 -2.25 39.53 11.93
CA LYS A 37 -1.69 38.85 13.10
C LYS A 37 -2.03 39.62 14.39
N SER A 38 -3.04 39.20 15.16
CA SER A 38 -3.15 39.64 16.57
C SER A 38 -4.17 38.89 17.45
N HIS A 39 -5.10 38.12 16.89
CA HIS A 39 -6.08 37.34 17.68
C HIS A 39 -5.78 35.83 17.81
N ILE A 40 -4.69 35.37 17.19
CA ILE A 40 -4.42 33.92 16.98
C ILE A 40 -3.79 33.24 18.22
N LYS A 41 -3.39 34.01 19.24
CA LYS A 41 -2.54 33.50 20.32
C LYS A 41 -3.27 32.77 21.47
N LEU A 42 -4.59 32.76 21.49
CA LEU A 42 -5.38 32.09 22.54
C LEU A 42 -6.28 30.96 22.00
N ALA A 43 -6.38 30.80 20.68
CA ALA A 43 -7.10 29.69 20.04
C ALA A 43 -6.19 28.53 19.62
N ASN A 44 -4.90 28.78 19.36
CA ASN A 44 -4.02 27.74 18.82
C ASN A 44 -3.37 26.84 19.88
N MET A 45 -3.58 27.13 21.17
CA MET A 45 -3.17 26.25 22.28
C MET A 45 -4.00 24.96 22.36
N GLU A 46 -5.11 24.87 21.61
CA GLU A 46 -5.89 23.64 21.40
C GLU A 46 -5.56 22.92 20.07
N GLN A 47 -4.70 23.50 19.22
CA GLN A 47 -4.37 22.94 17.89
C GLN A 47 -3.02 22.21 17.81
N GLU A 48 -2.19 22.24 18.85
CA GLU A 48 -0.90 21.52 18.89
C GLU A 48 -0.97 20.15 19.59
N ARG A 49 -2.17 19.61 19.81
CA ARG A 49 -2.31 18.23 20.32
C ARG A 49 -3.35 17.42 19.56
N VAL A 50 -3.30 17.48 18.23
CA VAL A 50 -3.69 16.31 17.44
C VAL A 50 -2.59 15.27 17.68
N GLU A 51 -2.69 14.57 18.81
CA GLU A 51 -2.07 13.26 18.96
C GLU A 51 -2.49 12.46 17.73
N GLU A 52 -1.52 12.22 16.85
CA GLU A 52 -1.61 11.39 15.67
C GLU A 52 -2.03 10.01 16.15
N ARG A 53 -3.34 9.80 16.24
CA ARG A 53 -3.92 8.56 16.74
C ARG A 53 -3.64 7.54 15.65
N SER A 54 -2.54 6.80 15.77
CA SER A 54 -2.28 5.64 14.92
C SER A 54 -3.47 4.70 15.09
N MET A 55 -4.36 4.71 14.11
CA MET A 55 -5.58 3.94 14.20
C MET A 55 -5.20 2.50 13.85
N ASP A 56 -5.09 1.65 14.87
CA ASP A 56 -4.90 0.21 14.67
C ASP A 56 -6.10 -0.31 13.86
N ILE A 57 -5.83 -0.77 12.65
CA ILE A 57 -6.84 -1.24 11.71
C ILE A 57 -6.54 -2.69 11.35
N SER A 58 -7.53 -3.57 11.51
CA SER A 58 -7.34 -4.97 11.18
C SER A 58 -7.46 -5.23 9.68
N LEU A 59 -6.89 -6.34 9.21
CA LEU A 59 -7.07 -6.80 7.82
C LEU A 59 -8.55 -7.02 7.48
N LYS A 60 -9.38 -7.40 8.47
CA LYS A 60 -10.82 -7.60 8.28
C LYS A 60 -11.54 -6.26 8.09
N ASP A 61 -11.14 -5.24 8.84
CA ASP A 61 -11.69 -3.88 8.68
C ASP A 61 -11.33 -3.31 7.30
N LEU A 62 -10.07 -3.46 6.87
CA LEU A 62 -9.63 -3.08 5.53
C LEU A 62 -10.39 -3.83 4.44
N SER A 63 -10.55 -5.15 4.58
CA SER A 63 -11.32 -5.96 3.64
C SER A 63 -12.76 -5.44 3.51
N LYS A 64 -13.37 -5.11 4.64
CA LYS A 64 -14.74 -4.58 4.67
C LYS A 64 -14.85 -3.21 3.99
N GLN A 65 -13.91 -2.31 4.25
CA GLN A 65 -13.86 -1.00 3.59
C GLN A 65 -13.67 -1.14 2.08
N LEU A 66 -12.82 -2.07 1.62
CA LEU A 66 -12.61 -2.35 0.20
C LEU A 66 -13.87 -2.93 -0.48
N GLU A 67 -14.57 -3.83 0.21
CA GLU A 67 -15.85 -4.37 -0.24
C GLU A 67 -16.89 -3.24 -0.44
N ASP A 68 -17.06 -2.40 0.57
CA ASP A 68 -18.03 -1.30 0.53
C ASP A 68 -17.66 -0.27 -0.55
N PHE A 69 -16.36 0.04 -0.68
CA PHE A 69 -15.84 0.91 -1.73
C PHE A 69 -16.15 0.39 -3.14
N ALA A 70 -16.00 -0.93 -3.35
CA ALA A 70 -16.28 -1.60 -4.61
C ALA A 70 -17.78 -1.64 -4.93
N LYS A 71 -18.62 -1.92 -3.92
CA LYS A 71 -20.09 -1.98 -4.05
C LYS A 71 -20.68 -0.64 -4.50
N VAL A 72 -20.31 0.45 -3.85
CA VAL A 72 -20.82 1.80 -4.19
C VAL A 72 -20.49 2.19 -5.63
N ARG A 73 -19.42 1.65 -6.21
CA ARG A 73 -18.97 1.93 -7.58
C ARG A 73 -19.42 0.88 -8.59
N ASN A 74 -20.11 -0.16 -8.15
CA ASN A 74 -20.47 -1.32 -8.97
C ASN A 74 -19.24 -1.95 -9.66
N TRP A 75 -18.13 -2.04 -8.93
CA TRP A 75 -16.85 -2.55 -9.42
C TRP A 75 -16.68 -4.05 -9.20
N GLU A 76 -17.55 -4.68 -8.41
CA GLU A 76 -17.48 -6.11 -8.10
C GLU A 76 -17.46 -7.00 -9.35
N LYS A 77 -18.12 -6.58 -10.43
CA LYS A 77 -18.09 -7.27 -11.74
C LYS A 77 -16.69 -7.39 -12.37
N TYR A 78 -15.73 -6.57 -11.96
CA TYR A 78 -14.35 -6.61 -12.45
C TYR A 78 -13.41 -7.38 -11.51
N HIS A 79 -13.84 -7.68 -10.28
CA HIS A 79 -13.04 -8.28 -9.20
C HIS A 79 -12.99 -9.81 -9.29
N SER A 80 -12.72 -10.36 -10.48
CA SER A 80 -12.36 -11.78 -10.58
C SER A 80 -10.98 -12.03 -9.96
N PRO A 81 -10.69 -13.22 -9.38
CA PRO A 81 -9.39 -13.53 -8.78
C PRO A 81 -8.21 -13.25 -9.72
N ARG A 82 -8.35 -13.62 -11.01
CA ARG A 82 -7.31 -13.37 -12.01
C ARG A 82 -7.04 -11.88 -12.23
N ASN A 83 -8.09 -11.06 -12.29
CA ASN A 83 -7.93 -9.62 -12.53
C ASN A 83 -7.26 -8.93 -11.34
N LEU A 84 -7.67 -9.29 -10.12
CA LEU A 84 -7.06 -8.76 -8.89
C LEU A 84 -5.59 -9.17 -8.78
N LEU A 85 -5.25 -10.42 -9.11
CA LEU A 85 -3.86 -10.88 -9.17
C LEU A 85 -3.04 -10.07 -10.17
N LEU A 86 -3.55 -9.85 -11.38
CA LEU A 86 -2.83 -9.10 -12.41
C LEU A 86 -2.69 -7.61 -12.05
N ALA A 87 -3.69 -7.02 -11.39
CA ALA A 87 -3.60 -5.66 -10.87
C ALA A 87 -2.50 -5.57 -9.79
N MET A 88 -2.50 -6.49 -8.81
CA MET A 88 -1.46 -6.57 -7.78
C MET A 88 -0.05 -6.69 -8.37
N VAL A 89 0.13 -7.48 -9.44
CA VAL A 89 1.42 -7.59 -10.14
C VAL A 89 1.83 -6.25 -10.76
N GLY A 90 0.88 -5.47 -11.26
CA GLY A 90 1.12 -4.09 -11.72
C GLY A 90 1.70 -3.21 -10.62
N GLU A 91 1.06 -3.19 -9.45
CA GLU A 91 1.52 -2.38 -8.30
C GLU A 91 2.86 -2.86 -7.75
N VAL A 92 3.15 -4.17 -7.76
CA VAL A 92 4.49 -4.67 -7.46
C VAL A 92 5.52 -4.13 -8.45
N GLY A 93 5.13 -3.95 -9.71
CA GLY A 93 5.93 -3.29 -10.74
C GLY A 93 6.19 -1.82 -10.44
N GLU A 94 5.17 -1.05 -10.05
CA GLU A 94 5.30 0.36 -9.64
C GLU A 94 6.19 0.49 -8.40
N LEU A 95 5.97 -0.34 -7.37
CA LEU A 95 6.84 -0.46 -6.20
C LEU A 95 8.29 -0.75 -6.59
N SER A 96 8.52 -1.67 -7.54
CA SER A 96 9.87 -2.00 -8.02
C SER A 96 10.56 -0.81 -8.69
N GLN A 97 9.82 0.04 -9.40
CA GLN A 97 10.37 1.23 -10.07
C GLN A 97 10.95 2.24 -9.08
N ILE A 98 10.45 2.29 -7.84
CA ILE A 98 11.00 3.16 -6.79
C ILE A 98 12.45 2.79 -6.46
N PHE A 99 12.80 1.51 -6.55
CA PHE A 99 14.12 0.97 -6.21
C PHE A 99 15.03 0.75 -7.42
N GLN A 100 14.50 0.71 -8.65
CA GLN A 100 15.20 0.22 -9.84
C GLN A 100 16.59 0.86 -10.12
N TRP A 101 16.77 2.13 -9.74
CA TRP A 101 18.03 2.89 -9.93
C TRP A 101 18.73 3.24 -8.63
N ARG A 102 18.24 2.71 -7.50
CA ARG A 102 18.88 2.88 -6.20
C ARG A 102 19.93 1.79 -6.05
N GLY A 103 21.11 2.16 -5.54
CA GLY A 103 22.14 1.20 -5.14
C GLY A 103 21.71 0.45 -3.87
N GLU A 104 22.66 0.13 -3.00
CA GLU A 104 22.30 -0.37 -1.68
C GLU A 104 21.45 0.67 -0.91
N VAL A 105 20.35 0.21 -0.32
CA VAL A 105 19.41 1.05 0.42
C VAL A 105 19.49 0.69 1.90
N ASP A 106 19.86 1.67 2.71
CA ASP A 106 19.94 1.51 4.16
C ASP A 106 18.57 1.31 4.81
N LYS A 107 18.55 0.50 5.87
CA LYS A 107 17.36 0.32 6.71
C LYS A 107 16.90 1.67 7.27
N GLY A 108 15.58 1.89 7.27
CA GLY A 108 15.00 3.15 7.76
C GLY A 108 15.09 4.32 6.79
N LEU A 109 15.70 4.14 5.61
CA LEU A 109 15.70 5.10 4.51
C LEU A 109 16.20 6.51 4.93
N PRO A 110 17.33 6.65 5.67
CA PRO A 110 17.77 7.92 6.23
C PRO A 110 18.07 9.00 5.16
N ASN A 111 18.48 8.56 3.97
CA ASN A 111 18.86 9.44 2.86
C ASN A 111 17.70 9.69 1.86
N TRP A 112 16.49 9.26 2.18
CA TRP A 112 15.33 9.44 1.31
C TRP A 112 14.59 10.74 1.65
N LYS A 113 14.11 11.42 0.61
CA LYS A 113 13.21 12.56 0.78
C LYS A 113 11.86 12.07 1.28
N GLU A 114 11.13 12.93 1.99
CA GLU A 114 9.80 12.57 2.50
C GLU A 114 8.85 12.18 1.37
N SER A 115 8.87 12.91 0.25
CA SER A 115 8.11 12.56 -0.95
C SER A 115 8.40 11.16 -1.50
N ASP A 116 9.64 10.67 -1.35
CA ASP A 116 10.00 9.32 -1.80
C ASP A 116 9.44 8.25 -0.84
N LYS A 117 9.37 8.57 0.46
CA LYS A 117 8.79 7.69 1.49
C LYS A 117 7.28 7.65 1.40
N GLU A 118 6.64 8.78 1.14
CA GLU A 118 5.21 8.87 0.84
C GLU A 118 4.86 7.99 -0.37
N HIS A 119 5.58 8.16 -1.49
CA HIS A 119 5.38 7.34 -2.68
C HIS A 119 5.63 5.84 -2.41
N LEU A 120 6.65 5.51 -1.63
CA LEU A 120 6.87 4.12 -1.19
C LEU A 120 5.70 3.57 -0.36
N ALA A 121 5.15 4.38 0.55
CA ALA A 121 4.01 3.99 1.36
C ALA A 121 2.74 3.79 0.52
N GLU A 122 2.51 4.62 -0.50
CA GLU A 122 1.43 4.47 -1.47
C GLU A 122 1.52 3.12 -2.20
N GLU A 123 2.65 2.84 -2.84
CA GLU A 123 2.82 1.62 -3.65
C GLU A 123 2.82 0.34 -2.78
N LEU A 124 3.35 0.40 -1.55
CA LEU A 124 3.22 -0.70 -0.58
C LEU A 124 1.75 -0.94 -0.17
N SER A 125 0.99 0.14 0.01
CA SER A 125 -0.42 0.07 0.37
C SER A 125 -1.24 -0.51 -0.78
N ASP A 126 -0.98 -0.11 -2.02
CA ASP A 126 -1.70 -0.64 -3.19
C ASP A 126 -1.51 -2.15 -3.34
N VAL A 127 -0.27 -2.66 -3.19
CA VAL A 127 0.01 -4.11 -3.16
C VAL A 127 -0.78 -4.80 -2.04
N LEU A 128 -0.79 -4.23 -0.83
CA LEU A 128 -1.51 -4.80 0.31
C LEU A 128 -3.02 -4.85 0.07
N LEU A 129 -3.62 -3.77 -0.42
CA LEU A 129 -5.06 -3.66 -0.63
C LEU A 129 -5.55 -4.65 -1.69
N TYR A 130 -4.80 -4.85 -2.78
CA TYR A 130 -5.14 -5.90 -3.75
C TYR A 130 -4.98 -7.30 -3.17
N LEU A 131 -3.95 -7.56 -2.36
CA LEU A 131 -3.78 -8.85 -1.71
C LEU A 131 -4.94 -9.16 -0.75
N ILE A 132 -5.37 -8.18 0.05
CA ILE A 132 -6.53 -8.30 0.94
C ILE A 132 -7.78 -8.60 0.12
N ARG A 133 -8.06 -7.81 -0.93
CA ARG A 133 -9.27 -8.04 -1.74
C ARG A 133 -9.24 -9.37 -2.49
N LEU A 134 -8.08 -9.81 -2.96
CA LEU A 134 -7.92 -11.12 -3.58
C LEU A 134 -8.20 -12.25 -2.59
N ALA A 135 -7.69 -12.14 -1.36
CA ALA A 135 -7.95 -13.13 -0.31
C ALA A 135 -9.45 -13.20 0.03
N ASP A 136 -10.10 -12.05 0.17
CA ASP A 136 -11.54 -11.92 0.42
C ASP A 136 -12.39 -12.60 -0.66
N ILE A 137 -12.14 -12.28 -1.95
CA ILE A 137 -12.83 -12.93 -3.07
C ILE A 137 -12.57 -14.45 -3.13
N CYS A 138 -11.41 -14.90 -2.69
CA CYS A 138 -11.06 -16.32 -2.61
C CYS A 138 -11.58 -17.01 -1.34
N GLY A 139 -12.24 -16.29 -0.41
CA GLY A 139 -12.73 -16.84 0.85
C GLY A 139 -11.61 -17.24 1.83
N ILE A 140 -10.46 -16.55 1.78
CA ILE A 140 -9.30 -16.83 2.63
C ILE A 140 -9.21 -15.77 3.73
N ASP A 141 -9.21 -16.20 5.00
CA ASP A 141 -8.83 -15.33 6.11
C ASP A 141 -7.31 -15.10 6.05
N LEU A 142 -6.90 -13.97 5.46
CA LEU A 142 -5.50 -13.65 5.23
C LEU A 142 -4.69 -13.55 6.53
N GLY A 143 -5.30 -13.02 7.60
CA GLY A 143 -4.63 -12.88 8.90
C GLY A 143 -4.33 -14.23 9.53
N ASP A 144 -5.32 -15.13 9.56
CA ASP A 144 -5.13 -16.50 10.05
C ASP A 144 -4.16 -17.30 9.16
N ALA A 145 -4.25 -17.14 7.84
CA ALA A 145 -3.34 -17.78 6.89
C ALA A 145 -1.87 -17.34 7.12
N ALA A 146 -1.64 -16.04 7.35
CA ALA A 146 -0.32 -15.50 7.64
C ALA A 146 0.22 -16.02 8.99
N ALA A 147 -0.58 -16.02 10.04
CA ALA A 147 -0.20 -16.53 11.37
C ALA A 147 0.20 -18.02 11.30
N LYS A 148 -0.61 -18.84 10.64
CA LYS A 148 -0.31 -20.27 10.40
C LYS A 148 0.97 -20.44 9.57
N LYS A 149 1.24 -19.55 8.62
CA LYS A 149 2.43 -19.62 7.78
C LYS A 149 3.71 -19.31 8.57
N ILE A 150 3.67 -18.40 9.54
CA ILE A 150 4.80 -18.12 10.45
C ILE A 150 5.17 -19.37 11.25
N ILE A 151 4.19 -20.06 11.85
CA ILE A 151 4.41 -21.31 12.59
C ILE A 151 5.02 -22.39 11.69
N LYS A 152 4.50 -22.54 10.47
CA LYS A 152 5.07 -23.49 9.49
C LYS A 152 6.51 -23.13 9.11
N ASN A 153 6.84 -21.85 9.03
CA ASN A 153 8.18 -21.38 8.70
C ASN A 153 9.17 -21.61 9.86
N SER A 154 8.77 -21.45 11.12
CA SER A 154 9.66 -21.72 12.26
C SER A 154 10.04 -23.19 12.39
N ILE A 155 9.14 -24.11 12.01
CA ILE A 155 9.45 -25.54 11.92
C ILE A 155 10.42 -25.82 10.77
N LYS A 156 10.23 -25.16 9.62
CA LYS A 156 11.09 -25.34 8.44
C LYS A 156 12.48 -24.73 8.62
N TYR A 157 12.59 -23.63 9.35
CA TYR A 157 13.80 -22.88 9.62
C TYR A 157 13.94 -22.69 11.14
N PRO A 158 14.39 -23.72 11.87
CA PRO A 158 14.54 -23.64 13.32
C PRO A 158 15.62 -22.63 13.70
N GLU A 159 15.54 -22.14 14.94
CA GLU A 159 16.57 -21.24 15.48
C GLU A 159 17.96 -21.89 15.40
N PRO A 160 19.01 -21.09 15.14
CA PRO A 160 20.37 -21.57 15.26
C PRO A 160 20.58 -22.15 16.65
N LYS A 161 21.14 -23.36 16.74
CA LYS A 161 21.55 -23.90 18.03
C LYS A 161 22.63 -22.99 18.59
N VAL A 162 22.34 -22.32 19.70
CA VAL A 162 23.37 -21.64 20.49
C VAL A 162 24.24 -22.75 21.07
N PHE A 163 25.43 -22.93 20.53
CA PHE A 163 26.45 -23.70 21.22
C PHE A 163 26.96 -22.80 22.34
N GLU A 164 26.56 -23.09 23.58
CA GLU A 164 27.32 -22.61 24.73
C GLU A 164 28.73 -23.16 24.58
N GLU A 165 29.67 -22.30 24.20
CA GLU A 165 31.09 -22.62 24.25
C GLU A 165 31.42 -22.89 25.72
N MET A 166 31.40 -24.17 26.10
CA MET A 166 31.97 -24.64 27.35
C MET A 166 33.49 -24.52 27.27
N PHE A 167 34.03 -23.33 27.55
CA PHE A 167 35.43 -23.13 27.94
C PHE A 167 35.57 -22.03 28.98
#